data_AF-A0A4Q6EHT4-F1
#
_entry.id   AF-A0A4Q6EHT4-F1
#
_cell.length_a   1.000
_cell.length_b   1.000
_cell.length_c   1.000
_cell.angle_alpha   90.00
_cell.angle_beta   90.00
_cell.angle_gamma   90.00
#
_symmetry.space_group_name_H-M   'P 1'
#
loop_
_entity.id
_entity.type
_entity.pdbx_description
1 polymer ?
#
loop_
_entity_poly.entity_id
_entity_poly.type
_entity_poly.pdbx_seq_one_letter_code
_entity_poly.pdbx_strand_id
1 'polypeptide(L)'
;MIGKLAGDTLSERGWEDFLRIMAIISISLGVFNLIPVPILDGGHIVFAVMESIRGRPLSQNVQQMFLKVGLSMILLLMVFALYNDISRVLPLKF
;
A
#
# COMPACT_ATOMS: atom_id res chain seq x y z
N MET A 1 10.64 12.75 0.64
CA MET A 1 10.26 13.16 2.00
C MET A 1 10.75 12.18 3.06
N ILE A 2 10.50 10.86 2.92
CA ILE A 2 10.97 9.83 3.89
C ILE A 2 12.50 9.71 3.94
N GLY A 3 13.19 9.69 2.79
CA GLY A 3 14.66 9.62 2.75
C GLY A 3 15.36 10.82 3.38
N LYS A 4 14.73 12.01 3.33
CA LYS A 4 15.27 13.23 3.96
C LYS A 4 15.13 13.19 5.47
N LEU A 5 13.96 12.81 5.99
CA LEU A 5 13.74 12.60 7.43
C LEU A 5 14.69 11.55 8.01
N ALA A 6 14.91 10.46 7.28
CA ALA A 6 15.78 9.38 7.71
C ALA A 6 17.27 9.79 7.66
N GLY A 7 17.68 10.53 6.63
CA GLY A 7 19.02 11.12 6.53
C GLY A 7 19.33 12.15 7.62
N ASP A 8 18.39 13.06 7.88
CA ASP A 8 18.53 14.08 8.93
C ASP A 8 18.64 13.42 10.32
N THR A 9 17.89 12.34 10.60
CA THR A 9 18.02 11.59 11.85
C THR A 9 19.34 10.83 12.01
N LEU A 10 19.93 10.32 10.93
CA LEU A 10 21.26 9.70 10.97
C LEU A 10 22.35 10.72 11.34
N SER A 11 22.26 11.92 10.77
CA SER A 11 23.23 12.99 10.99
C SER A 11 23.10 13.66 12.36
N GLU A 12 21.88 13.80 12.89
CA GLU A 12 21.62 14.52 14.15
C GLU A 12 21.47 13.62 15.39
N ARG A 13 20.97 12.38 15.23
CA ARG A 13 20.60 11.49 16.36
C ARG A 13 21.26 10.11 16.33
N GLY A 14 22.00 9.79 15.26
CA GLY A 14 22.77 8.56 15.14
C GLY A 14 21.99 7.34 14.63
N TRP A 15 22.67 6.19 14.62
CA TRP A 15 22.18 4.95 13.99
C TRP A 15 20.99 4.31 14.69
N GLU A 16 20.85 4.45 16.02
CA GLU A 16 19.76 3.85 16.80
C GLU A 16 18.39 4.43 16.41
N ASP A 17 18.29 5.76 16.36
CA ASP A 17 17.04 6.45 15.99
C ASP A 17 16.66 6.22 14.52
N PHE A 18 17.66 6.13 13.63
CA PHE A 18 17.43 5.78 12.23
C PHE A 18 16.83 4.38 12.07
N LEU A 19 17.42 3.37 12.73
CA LEU A 19 16.91 2.00 12.72
C LEU A 19 15.49 1.95 13.30
N ARG A 20 15.20 2.73 14.34
CA ARG A 20 13.87 2.82 14.94
C ARG A 20 12.83 3.38 13.97
N ILE A 21 13.14 4.45 13.26
CA ILE A 21 12.25 5.03 12.24
C ILE A 21 12.03 4.04 11.09
N MET A 22 13.10 3.42 10.60
CA MET A 22 12.99 2.39 9.56
C MET A 22 12.13 1.20 10.00
N ALA A 23 12.29 0.74 11.25
CA ALA A 23 11.48 -0.34 11.80
C ALA A 23 9.99 0.04 11.84
N ILE A 24 9.66 1.24 12.32
CA ILE A 24 8.26 1.73 12.36
C ILE A 24 7.67 1.81 10.95
N ILE A 25 8.40 2.38 9.99
CA ILE A 25 7.92 2.47 8.60
C ILE A 25 7.74 1.08 8.00
N SER A 26 8.69 0.17 8.20
CA SER A 26 8.64 -1.20 7.68
C SER A 26 7.46 -1.98 8.25
N ILE A 27 7.23 -1.90 9.56
CA ILE A 27 6.09 -2.55 10.22
C ILE A 27 4.79 -1.96 9.69
N SER A 28 4.69 -0.63 9.59
CA SER A 28 3.48 0.02 9.08
C SER A 28 3.17 -0.44 7.65
N LEU A 29 4.18 -0.43 6.78
CA LEU A 29 4.03 -0.88 5.39
C LEU A 29 3.68 -2.38 5.33
N GLY A 30 4.31 -3.21 6.16
CA GLY A 30 3.97 -4.62 6.30
C GLY A 30 2.51 -4.82 6.69
N VAL A 31 2.02 -4.11 7.71
CA VAL A 31 0.61 -4.16 8.14
C VAL A 31 -0.33 -3.72 7.03
N PHE A 32 -0.03 -2.62 6.32
CA PHE A 32 -0.83 -2.16 5.18
C PHE A 32 -0.86 -3.18 4.04
N ASN A 33 0.27 -3.83 3.73
CA ASN A 33 0.34 -4.84 2.69
C ASN A 33 -0.45 -6.12 3.04
N LEU A 34 -0.66 -6.42 4.32
CA LEU A 34 -1.43 -7.58 4.77
C LEU A 34 -2.95 -7.37 4.72
N ILE A 35 -3.43 -6.15 4.47
CA ILE A 35 -4.87 -5.88 4.32
C ILE A 35 -5.40 -6.66 3.09
N PRO A 36 -6.62 -7.23 3.16
CA PRO A 36 -7.21 -8.04 2.08
C PRO A 36 -7.67 -7.19 0.89
N VAL A 37 -6.77 -6.42 0.30
CA VAL A 37 -7.00 -5.60 -0.89
C VAL A 37 -6.41 -6.29 -2.11
N PRO A 38 -7.15 -6.38 -3.23
CA PRO A 38 -6.61 -6.95 -4.46
C PRO A 38 -5.40 -6.14 -4.96
N ILE A 39 -4.31 -6.84 -5.36
CA ILE A 39 -2.95 -6.33 -5.73
C ILE A 39 -1.94 -6.29 -4.58
N LEU A 40 -2.39 -6.17 -3.34
CA LEU A 40 -1.51 -6.21 -2.17
C LEU A 40 -1.21 -7.66 -1.77
N ASP A 41 -0.08 -7.87 -1.09
CA ASP A 41 0.38 -9.20 -0.63
C ASP A 41 -0.69 -9.93 0.21
N GLY A 42 -1.45 -9.19 1.00
CA GLY A 42 -2.58 -9.67 1.81
C GLY A 42 -3.73 -10.25 0.98
N GLY A 43 -3.98 -9.73 -0.22
CA GLY A 43 -4.95 -10.30 -1.16
C GLY A 43 -4.53 -11.70 -1.62
N HIS A 44 -3.23 -11.92 -1.83
CA HIS A 44 -2.69 -13.25 -2.15
C HIS A 44 -2.76 -14.20 -0.95
N ILE A 45 -2.55 -13.71 0.26
CA ILE A 45 -2.70 -14.52 1.48
C ILE A 45 -4.15 -14.99 1.63
N VAL A 46 -5.13 -14.11 1.41
CA VAL A 46 -6.56 -14.51 1.42
C VAL A 46 -6.83 -15.60 0.39
N PHE A 47 -6.25 -15.51 -0.80
CA PHE A 47 -6.38 -16.57 -1.80
C PHE A 47 -5.77 -17.89 -1.35
N ALA A 48 -4.55 -17.88 -0.80
CA ALA A 48 -3.91 -19.08 -0.29
C ALA A 48 -4.71 -19.72 0.85
N VAL A 49 -5.26 -18.91 1.77
CA VAL A 49 -6.14 -19.38 2.85
C VAL A 49 -7.43 -19.98 2.28
N MET A 50 -8.06 -19.32 1.31
CA MET A 50 -9.25 -19.83 0.64
C MET A 50 -8.98 -21.12 -0.13
N GLU A 51 -7.84 -21.25 -0.79
CA GLU A 51 -7.42 -22.49 -1.46
C GLU A 51 -7.15 -23.61 -0.47
N SER A 52 -6.52 -23.31 0.67
CA SER A 52 -6.27 -24.26 1.75
C SER A 52 -7.58 -24.81 2.34
N ILE A 53 -8.57 -23.95 2.58
CA ILE A 53 -9.89 -24.34 3.07
C ILE A 53 -10.68 -25.13 2.01
N ARG A 54 -10.61 -24.70 0.74
CA ARG A 54 -11.39 -25.30 -0.36
C ARG A 54 -10.76 -26.57 -0.93
N GLY A 55 -9.49 -26.84 -0.63
CA GLY A 55 -8.72 -27.98 -1.12
C GLY A 55 -8.49 -28.01 -2.63
N ARG A 56 -8.84 -26.95 -3.35
CA ARG A 56 -8.71 -26.84 -4.81
C ARG A 56 -8.34 -25.42 -5.21
N PRO A 57 -7.46 -25.25 -6.23
CA PRO A 57 -7.01 -23.94 -6.67
C PRO A 57 -8.18 -23.05 -7.08
N LEU A 58 -8.06 -21.75 -6.86
CA LEU A 58 -8.99 -20.76 -7.36
C LEU A 58 -8.89 -20.71 -8.89
N SER A 59 -10.02 -20.46 -9.56
CA SER A 59 -10.00 -20.39 -11.02
C SER A 59 -9.26 -19.13 -11.46
N GLN A 60 -8.49 -19.22 -12.56
CA GLN A 60 -7.80 -18.07 -13.14
C GLN A 60 -8.74 -16.89 -13.40
N ASN A 61 -10.00 -17.15 -13.75
CA ASN A 61 -11.02 -16.12 -13.95
C ASN A 61 -11.29 -15.30 -12.68
N VAL A 62 -11.34 -15.95 -11.51
CA VAL A 62 -11.55 -15.26 -10.23
C VAL A 62 -10.34 -14.41 -9.87
N GLN A 63 -9.13 -14.93 -10.05
CA GLN A 63 -7.90 -14.19 -9.79
C GLN A 63 -7.75 -12.98 -10.71
N GLN A 64 -8.06 -13.12 -12.01
CA GLN A 64 -8.06 -12.02 -12.97
C GLN A 64 -9.11 -10.97 -12.65
N MET A 65 -10.32 -11.39 -12.24
CA MET A 65 -11.36 -10.45 -11.86
C MET A 65 -10.97 -9.66 -10.60
N PHE A 66 -10.39 -10.33 -9.61
CA PHE A 66 -9.89 -9.67 -8.40
C PHE A 66 -8.79 -8.66 -8.72
N LEU A 67 -7.82 -9.03 -9.57
CA LEU A 67 -6.75 -8.13 -10.01
C LEU A 67 -7.31 -6.90 -10.74
N LYS A 68 -8.25 -7.10 -11.68
CA LYS A 68 -8.90 -6.00 -12.42
C LYS A 68 -9.66 -5.06 -11.49
N VAL A 69 -10.41 -5.62 -10.54
CA VAL A 69 -11.14 -4.83 -9.53
C VAL A 69 -10.16 -4.04 -8.67
N GLY A 70 -9.10 -4.66 -8.16
CA GLY A 70 -8.03 -3.96 -7.44
C GLY A 70 -7.45 -2.81 -8.22
N LEU A 71 -7.06 -3.08 -9.47
CA LEU A 71 -6.36 -2.12 -10.30
C LEU A 71 -7.26 -0.93 -10.58
N SER A 72 -8.52 -1.19 -10.92
CA SER A 72 -9.50 -0.13 -11.15
C SER A 72 -9.75 0.71 -9.89
N MET A 73 -9.85 0.09 -8.70
CA MET A 73 -9.98 0.82 -7.44
C MET A 73 -8.77 1.69 -7.13
N ILE A 74 -7.55 1.15 -7.28
CA ILE A 74 -6.30 1.91 -7.04
C ILE A 74 -6.19 3.07 -8.03
N LEU A 75 -6.46 2.85 -9.31
CA LEU A 75 -6.44 3.90 -10.33
C LEU A 75 -7.45 4.99 -10.03
N LEU A 76 -8.68 4.62 -9.62
CA LEU A 76 -9.72 5.57 -9.25
C LEU A 76 -9.32 6.39 -8.02
N LEU A 77 -8.76 5.74 -7.00
CA LEU A 77 -8.19 6.41 -5.82
C LEU A 77 -7.05 7.34 -6.20
N MET A 78 -6.17 6.93 -7.10
CA MET A 78 -5.03 7.74 -7.56
C MET A 78 -5.52 8.98 -8.30
N VAL A 79 -6.48 8.85 -9.20
CA VAL A 79 -7.09 9.99 -9.92
C VAL A 79 -7.82 10.91 -8.94
N PHE A 80 -8.57 10.36 -7.99
CA PHE A 80 -9.25 11.13 -6.96
C PHE A 80 -8.27 11.89 -6.06
N ALA A 81 -7.21 11.23 -5.60
CA ALA A 81 -6.16 11.84 -4.79
C ALA A 81 -5.42 12.94 -5.58
N LEU A 82 -5.09 12.69 -6.85
CA LEU A 82 -4.48 13.69 -7.71
C LEU A 82 -5.40 14.90 -7.91
N TYR A 83 -6.70 14.68 -8.14
CA TYR A 83 -7.68 15.76 -8.23
C TYR A 83 -7.75 16.57 -6.93
N ASN A 84 -7.76 15.89 -5.78
CA ASN A 84 -7.78 16.52 -4.47
C ASN A 84 -6.49 17.34 -4.21
N ASP A 85 -5.33 16.78 -4.52
CA ASP A 85 -4.03 17.44 -4.37
C ASP A 85 -3.93 18.67 -5.29
N ILE A 86 -4.37 18.56 -6.55
CA ILE A 86 -4.42 19.68 -7.50
C ILE A 86 -5.39 20.76 -6.99
N SER A 87 -6.59 20.38 -6.56
CA SER A 87 -7.61 21.31 -6.06
C SER A 87 -7.19 22.02 -4.76
N ARG A 88 -6.39 21.35 -3.92
CA ARG A 88 -5.83 21.93 -2.71
C ARG A 88 -4.69 22.91 -3.00
N VAL A 89 -3.87 22.63 -4.01
CA VAL A 89 -2.68 23.43 -4.34
C VAL A 89 -3.03 24.60 -5.27
N LEU A 90 -4.02 24.46 -6.15
CA LEU A 90 -4.55 25.56 -6.96
C LEU A 90 -5.63 26.32 -6.18
N PRO A 91 -5.40 27.60 -5.80
CA PRO A 91 -6.44 28.45 -5.21
C PRO A 91 -7.39 28.94 -6.31
N LEU A 92 -7.92 28.04 -7.14
CA LEU A 92 -8.97 28.39 -8.08
C LEU A 92 -10.31 28.38 -7.33
N LYS A 93 -10.50 29.47 -6.58
CA LYS A 93 -11.80 29.96 -6.18
C LYS A 93 -12.53 30.33 -7.47
N PHE A 94 -13.57 29.59 -7.82
CA PHE A 94 -14.69 30.14 -8.57
C PHE A 94 -15.78 30.47 -7.56
#